data_AF-A0A8I3NM44-F1
#
_entry.id   AF-A0A8I3NM44-F1
#
_cell.length_a   1.000
_cell.length_b   1.000
_cell.length_c   1.000
_cell.angle_alpha   90.00
_cell.angle_beta   90.00
_cell.angle_gamma   90.00
#
_symmetry.space_group_name_H-M   'P 1'
#
loop_
_entity.id
_entity.type
_entity.pdbx_description
1 polymer ?
#
loop_
_entity_poly.entity_id
_entity_poly.type
_entity_poly.pdbx_seq_one_letter_code
_entity_poly.pdbx_strand_id
1 'polypeptide(L)'
;MEPEGPPESESSEKSIFFSQQEEEGEEEEDEEGKEPEETGTVNPLLQPALTGDVEGLQKIFEDPENPHHEQAMQLLLEEDIVGRNLLYAACMAGQSDVIRALAKYGVNLNEKTTRGYTLLHCAAAWGRLETLKALVELDVDIEALNFREERARDVAARYSQTECVEFLDWADARLALKKYIAKVSTAVTDTEKGPGKLFKEDKNTILTACRIKNEWLETHLEASINELSEQKQQLEDIVTPIFTKMATPCISKTYTDIIRGESMIICGFTSICFGVFRSDFLHISMFTEFRVILGLCLDILGSIICGYSCSRIIQFILTDLFSNTLTSIILCISMVYMTFYIGESFGMSGMIALVTVGLNFDSLSFKPRIEVTITKFLIMFSSVYQQLIYTFFGIVIGCGETKYLRFHTVVFMLILFATVNFVRLLTIVLVSPLLTHANYEYNWRWGIVIAWSGIKGIFSLLLAPDIHNLADQKVESPQLFILYVQGISLMTMGINSYMMAHSARTLEII
;
A
#
# COMPACT_ATOMS: atom_id res chain seq x y z
N MET A 1 64.70 19.90 -32.38
CA MET A 1 64.36 20.77 -33.52
C MET A 1 62.91 20.50 -33.84
N GLU A 2 62.11 21.56 -33.87
CA GLU A 2 60.72 21.57 -34.35
C GLU A 2 60.71 21.48 -35.92
N PRO A 3 59.55 21.43 -36.60
CA PRO A 3 58.56 22.52 -36.65
C PRO A 3 57.30 22.26 -35.78
N GLU A 4 56.61 23.29 -35.24
CA GLU A 4 55.64 24.20 -35.90
C GLU A 4 54.44 23.46 -36.55
N GLY A 5 53.19 23.90 -36.43
CA GLY A 5 52.64 25.03 -35.67
C GLY A 5 51.28 25.47 -36.25
N PRO A 6 50.24 25.79 -35.44
CA PRO A 6 48.97 26.32 -35.94
C PRO A 6 48.92 27.87 -35.94
N PRO A 7 48.38 28.53 -36.98
CA PRO A 7 47.96 29.94 -36.92
C PRO A 7 46.73 30.09 -35.99
N GLU A 8 46.59 31.12 -35.14
CA GLU A 8 46.47 32.58 -35.40
C GLU A 8 45.14 32.98 -36.06
N SER A 9 44.46 34.08 -35.72
CA SER A 9 44.47 35.01 -34.55
C SER A 9 43.02 35.57 -34.38
N GLU A 10 42.58 36.47 -33.49
CA GLU A 10 43.08 37.36 -32.40
C GLU A 10 41.84 37.71 -31.51
N SER A 11 41.82 38.46 -30.40
CA SER A 11 42.75 39.28 -29.60
C SER A 11 42.37 39.06 -28.09
N SER A 12 43.00 39.52 -27.01
CA SER A 12 43.97 40.59 -26.64
C SER A 12 43.34 42.01 -26.52
N GLU A 13 43.56 42.82 -25.47
CA GLU A 13 44.53 42.85 -24.36
C GLU A 13 43.85 43.37 -23.03
N LYS A 14 44.43 43.51 -21.81
CA LYS A 14 45.82 43.37 -21.28
C LYS A 14 45.84 43.35 -19.72
N SER A 15 46.80 42.61 -19.12
CA SER A 15 47.59 42.95 -17.87
C SER A 15 46.88 43.20 -16.51
N ILE A 16 47.47 42.98 -15.31
CA ILE A 16 48.82 42.49 -14.91
C ILE A 16 48.76 41.77 -13.52
N PHE A 17 49.88 41.22 -13.04
CA PHE A 17 50.03 40.38 -11.83
C PHE A 17 50.52 41.17 -10.59
N PHE A 18 50.50 40.53 -9.39
CA PHE A 18 50.80 41.09 -8.03
C PHE A 18 49.70 42.04 -7.46
N SER A 19 49.50 42.16 -6.14
CA SER A 19 50.25 41.64 -4.96
C SER A 19 49.35 41.21 -3.79
N GLN A 20 49.91 40.58 -2.76
CA GLN A 20 49.27 40.46 -1.44
C GLN A 20 49.37 41.81 -0.69
N GLN A 21 48.25 42.38 -0.23
CA GLN A 21 48.08 43.13 1.04
C GLN A 21 46.66 43.69 1.15
N GLU A 22 46.19 43.86 2.40
CA GLU A 22 45.18 44.83 2.85
C GLU A 22 43.85 44.98 2.06
N GLU A 23 42.85 44.19 2.47
CA GLU A 23 41.53 44.73 2.85
C GLU A 23 41.21 44.22 4.27
N GLU A 24 41.84 44.86 5.27
CA GLU A 24 41.29 44.94 6.62
C GLU A 24 40.27 46.09 6.64
N GLY A 25 39.23 46.03 7.49
CA GLY A 25 38.41 47.21 7.79
C GLY A 25 36.99 47.29 7.18
N GLU A 26 36.20 46.23 7.25
CA GLU A 26 34.81 46.38 7.72
C GLU A 26 34.64 45.54 9.00
N GLU A 27 35.28 45.99 10.06
CA GLU A 27 34.86 45.67 11.43
C GLU A 27 33.51 46.36 11.65
N GLU A 28 32.43 45.60 11.90
CA GLU A 28 31.25 46.18 12.57
C GLU A 28 31.70 46.49 14.01
N GLU A 29 32.20 47.70 14.23
CA GLU A 29 32.64 48.22 15.54
C GLU A 29 31.56 48.01 16.62
N ASP A 30 31.99 47.86 17.87
CA ASP A 30 31.10 47.77 19.02
C ASP A 30 30.19 49.01 19.13
N GLU A 31 28.92 48.91 18.70
CA GLU A 31 27.86 49.82 19.20
C GLU A 31 27.43 49.45 20.64
N GLU A 32 28.42 49.23 21.52
CA GLU A 32 28.24 49.43 22.95
C GLU A 32 27.96 50.93 23.21
N GLY A 33 26.68 51.29 23.31
CA GLY A 33 26.27 52.53 23.97
C GLY A 33 25.98 53.74 23.07
N LYS A 34 25.47 53.54 21.85
CA LYS A 34 24.73 54.59 21.13
C LYS A 34 23.22 54.42 21.29
N GLU A 35 22.63 55.30 22.08
CA GLU A 35 21.20 55.60 21.96
C GLU A 35 20.95 56.25 20.59
N PRO A 36 19.95 55.82 19.81
CA PRO A 36 19.63 56.46 18.54
C PRO A 36 19.06 57.86 18.78
N GLU A 37 19.78 58.90 18.36
CA GLU A 37 19.38 60.30 18.58
C GLU A 37 17.97 60.61 18.03
N GLU A 38 17.17 61.33 18.83
CA GLU A 38 15.74 61.49 18.62
C GLU A 38 15.38 62.24 17.33
N THR A 39 14.57 61.62 16.45
CA THR A 39 13.61 62.36 15.60
C THR A 39 12.38 61.53 15.25
N GLY A 40 11.30 61.73 16.00
CA GLY A 40 9.95 61.23 15.64
C GLY A 40 9.30 60.35 16.72
N THR A 41 8.34 60.92 17.45
CA THR A 41 7.33 60.21 18.26
C THR A 41 7.81 58.96 19.00
N VAL A 42 8.39 59.14 20.19
CA VAL A 42 8.68 58.04 21.13
C VAL A 42 7.39 57.26 21.41
N ASN A 43 7.29 56.07 20.85
CA ASN A 43 6.13 55.19 21.02
C ASN A 43 6.08 54.71 22.49
N PRO A 44 4.97 54.96 23.24
CA PRO A 44 4.92 54.73 24.68
C PRO A 44 4.96 53.25 25.08
N LEU A 45 4.78 52.32 24.13
CA LEU A 45 4.92 50.88 24.37
C LEU A 45 6.38 50.41 24.29
N LEU A 46 7.26 51.19 23.64
CA LEU A 46 8.63 50.78 23.32
C LEU A 46 9.51 50.67 24.58
N GLN A 47 9.39 51.60 25.53
CA GLN A 47 10.13 51.50 26.80
C GLN A 47 9.68 50.29 27.64
N PRO A 48 8.39 50.06 27.95
CA PRO A 48 7.93 48.84 28.64
C PRO A 48 8.37 47.55 27.95
N ALA A 49 8.35 47.51 26.61
CA ALA A 49 8.73 46.33 25.83
C ALA A 49 10.24 46.03 25.87
N LEU A 50 11.09 47.03 26.11
CA LEU A 50 12.54 46.86 26.31
C LEU A 50 12.87 46.53 27.77
N THR A 51 12.22 47.19 28.74
CA THR A 51 12.49 46.98 30.18
C THR A 51 11.89 45.69 30.73
N GLY A 52 10.89 45.12 30.08
CA GLY A 52 10.17 43.93 30.55
C GLY A 52 8.99 44.25 31.48
N ASP A 53 8.52 45.50 31.51
CA ASP A 53 7.38 45.89 32.36
C ASP A 53 6.05 45.43 31.76
N VAL A 54 5.75 44.15 31.98
CA VAL A 54 4.49 43.50 31.58
C VAL A 54 3.27 44.14 32.25
N GLU A 55 3.40 44.66 33.47
CA GLU A 55 2.30 45.32 34.19
C GLU A 55 2.00 46.71 33.61
N GLY A 56 3.02 47.53 33.38
CA GLY A 56 2.89 48.84 32.74
C GLY A 56 2.33 48.71 31.33
N LEU A 57 2.80 47.72 30.56
CA LEU A 57 2.29 47.43 29.23
C LEU A 57 0.82 46.95 29.28
N GLN A 58 0.46 46.03 30.17
CA GLN A 58 -0.95 45.60 30.33
C GLN A 58 -1.86 46.77 30.71
N LYS A 59 -1.42 47.67 31.60
CA LYS A 59 -2.19 48.88 31.96
C LYS A 59 -2.45 49.81 30.76
N ILE A 60 -1.59 49.84 29.73
CA ILE A 60 -1.86 50.62 28.51
C ILE A 60 -2.93 49.93 27.63
N PHE A 61 -2.96 48.59 27.61
CA PHE A 61 -3.95 47.82 26.85
C PHE A 61 -5.28 47.55 27.59
N GLU A 62 -5.33 47.67 28.92
CA GLU A 62 -6.51 47.32 29.73
C GLU A 62 -7.21 48.53 30.39
N ASP A 63 -6.54 49.67 30.59
CA ASP A 63 -7.12 50.86 31.23
C ASP A 63 -7.75 51.83 30.21
N PRO A 64 -9.09 52.01 30.19
CA PRO A 64 -9.77 52.92 29.28
C PRO A 64 -9.65 54.41 29.65
N GLU A 65 -9.10 54.77 30.82
CA GLU A 65 -8.77 56.17 31.14
C GLU A 65 -7.40 56.59 30.57
N ASN A 66 -6.62 55.65 30.03
CA ASN A 66 -5.26 55.87 29.53
C ASN A 66 -5.28 56.49 28.11
N PRO A 67 -4.67 57.67 27.85
CA PRO A 67 -4.79 58.38 26.57
C PRO A 67 -4.35 57.61 25.32
N HIS A 68 -3.54 56.57 25.48
CA HIS A 68 -3.04 55.75 24.38
C HIS A 68 -3.82 54.43 24.17
N HIS A 69 -4.84 54.14 24.98
CA HIS A 69 -5.62 52.89 24.91
C HIS A 69 -6.23 52.65 23.52
N GLU A 70 -6.96 53.64 22.97
CA GLU A 70 -7.54 53.55 21.62
C GLU A 70 -6.48 53.41 20.50
N GLN A 71 -5.24 53.83 20.77
CA GLN A 71 -4.13 53.80 19.82
C GLN A 71 -3.19 52.60 20.03
N ALA A 72 -3.31 51.85 21.13
CA ALA A 72 -2.32 50.85 21.54
C ALA A 72 -2.14 49.74 20.50
N MET A 73 -3.22 49.31 19.82
CA MET A 73 -3.15 48.34 18.72
C MET A 73 -2.52 48.92 17.44
N GLN A 74 -2.61 50.23 17.21
CA GLN A 74 -1.94 50.89 16.09
C GLN A 74 -0.46 51.06 16.38
N LEU A 75 -0.11 51.60 17.56
CA LEU A 75 1.25 51.75 18.08
C LEU A 75 2.02 50.42 18.15
N LEU A 76 1.32 49.30 18.33
CA LEU A 76 1.90 47.97 18.32
C LEU A 76 2.29 47.49 16.92
N LEU A 77 1.51 47.88 15.90
CA LEU A 77 1.68 47.56 14.48
C LEU A 77 2.48 48.62 13.72
N GLU A 78 3.04 49.61 14.41
CA GLU A 78 3.97 50.58 13.81
C GLU A 78 5.29 49.89 13.47
N GLU A 79 5.58 49.80 12.17
CA GLU A 79 6.85 49.38 11.62
C GLU A 79 7.78 50.58 11.38
N ASP A 80 9.07 50.42 11.66
CA ASP A 80 10.10 51.38 11.26
C ASP A 80 10.46 51.27 9.77
N ILE A 81 11.40 52.11 9.30
CA ILE A 81 11.90 52.11 7.91
C ILE A 81 12.57 50.79 7.45
N VAL A 82 12.79 49.83 8.35
CA VAL A 82 13.36 48.51 8.08
C VAL A 82 12.28 47.40 8.20
N GLY A 83 11.05 47.73 8.59
CA GLY A 83 9.98 46.77 8.88
C GLY A 83 10.12 46.11 10.25
N ARG A 84 10.75 46.78 11.23
CA ARG A 84 10.84 46.32 12.62
C ARG A 84 9.67 46.90 13.40
N ASN A 85 8.84 46.02 13.99
CA ASN A 85 7.73 46.36 14.87
C ASN A 85 8.15 46.28 16.36
N LEU A 86 7.22 46.59 17.27
CA LEU A 86 7.42 46.51 18.72
C LEU A 86 7.91 45.13 19.20
N LEU A 87 7.41 44.05 18.60
CA LEU A 87 7.79 42.68 18.92
C LEU A 87 9.26 42.39 18.56
N TYR A 88 9.78 42.99 17.48
CA TYR A 88 11.19 42.85 17.10
C TYR A 88 12.12 43.41 18.19
N ALA A 89 11.78 44.58 18.77
CA ALA A 89 12.51 45.16 19.89
C ALA A 89 12.43 44.29 21.15
N ALA A 90 11.24 43.76 21.49
CA ALA A 90 11.08 42.82 22.59
C ALA A 90 11.86 41.51 22.39
N CYS A 91 12.01 41.04 21.14
CA CYS A 91 12.82 39.85 20.81
C CYS A 91 14.32 40.11 20.95
N MET A 92 14.78 41.31 20.62
CA MET A 92 16.17 41.76 20.77
C MET A 92 16.56 41.90 22.24
N ALA A 93 15.75 42.60 23.05
CA ALA A 93 15.91 42.66 24.50
C ALA A 93 15.69 41.29 25.19
N GLY A 94 15.02 40.38 24.48
CA GLY A 94 14.74 39.01 24.92
C GLY A 94 13.71 38.92 26.04
N GLN A 95 12.71 39.78 26.00
CA GLN A 95 11.63 39.89 26.98
C GLN A 95 10.51 38.89 26.64
N SER A 96 10.73 37.61 26.96
CA SER A 96 9.78 36.51 26.65
C SER A 96 8.37 36.81 27.13
N ASP A 97 8.22 37.37 28.33
CA ASP A 97 6.91 37.52 28.96
C ASP A 97 6.12 38.72 28.43
N VAL A 98 6.82 39.75 27.92
CA VAL A 98 6.23 40.79 27.08
C VAL A 98 5.66 40.18 25.80
N ILE A 99 6.40 39.29 25.13
CA ILE A 99 5.93 38.64 23.89
C ILE A 99 4.74 37.72 24.17
N ARG A 100 4.75 36.95 25.27
CA ARG A 100 3.59 36.16 25.74
C ARG A 100 2.37 37.03 26.05
N ALA A 101 2.56 38.24 26.59
CA ALA A 101 1.48 39.18 26.85
C ALA A 101 0.94 39.79 25.54
N LEU A 102 1.83 40.25 24.66
CA LEU A 102 1.49 40.87 23.38
C LEU A 102 0.76 39.90 22.44
N ALA A 103 1.16 38.63 22.40
CA ALA A 103 0.50 37.60 21.59
C ALA A 103 -1.00 37.43 21.90
N LYS A 104 -1.46 37.75 23.13
CA LYS A 104 -2.88 37.69 23.52
C LYS A 104 -3.76 38.68 22.74
N TYR A 105 -3.18 39.77 22.24
CA TYR A 105 -3.91 40.79 21.48
C TYR A 105 -4.03 40.48 19.98
N GLY A 106 -3.69 39.24 19.56
CA GLY A 106 -3.94 38.74 18.20
C GLY A 106 -2.91 39.16 17.16
N VAL A 107 -1.70 39.53 17.58
CA VAL A 107 -0.61 40.00 16.71
C VAL A 107 -0.05 38.86 15.86
N ASN A 108 0.31 39.15 14.61
CA ASN A 108 0.89 38.16 13.70
C ASN A 108 2.40 37.99 13.94
N LEU A 109 2.76 37.00 14.76
CA LEU A 109 4.15 36.68 15.10
C LEU A 109 5.01 36.17 13.90
N ASN A 110 4.37 35.87 12.76
CA ASN A 110 5.03 35.43 11.53
C ASN A 110 5.35 36.58 10.56
N GLU A 111 5.21 37.84 11.00
CA GLU A 111 5.65 39.02 10.25
C GLU A 111 7.14 38.98 9.91
N LYS A 112 7.48 39.59 8.78
CA LYS A 112 8.84 39.65 8.23
C LYS A 112 9.23 41.08 7.97
N THR A 113 10.41 41.46 8.47
CA THR A 113 11.06 42.73 8.13
C THR A 113 11.26 42.89 6.62
N THR A 114 11.62 44.09 6.16
CA THR A 114 12.01 44.35 4.75
C THR A 114 13.13 43.44 4.22
N ARG A 115 13.96 42.88 5.12
CA ARG A 115 15.03 41.91 4.84
C ARG A 115 14.59 40.44 5.09
N GLY A 116 13.29 40.17 5.19
CA GLY A 116 12.73 38.82 5.32
C GLY A 116 12.93 38.13 6.68
N TYR A 117 13.63 38.74 7.64
CA TYR A 117 13.82 38.17 8.97
C TYR A 117 12.49 38.15 9.74
N THR A 118 12.14 36.99 10.32
CA THR A 118 11.06 36.84 11.32
C THR A 118 11.58 37.08 12.74
N LEU A 119 10.67 37.20 13.71
CA LEU A 119 10.99 37.27 15.14
C LEU A 119 11.91 36.12 15.61
N LEU A 120 11.72 34.90 15.07
CA LEU A 120 12.54 33.74 15.39
C LEU A 120 14.01 33.94 15.00
N HIS A 121 14.28 34.56 13.84
CA HIS A 121 15.65 34.87 13.42
C HIS A 121 16.29 35.97 14.29
N CYS A 122 15.49 36.92 14.77
CA CYS A 122 15.97 37.97 15.68
C CYS A 122 16.40 37.35 17.02
N ALA A 123 15.52 36.58 17.67
CA ALA A 123 15.85 35.91 18.92
C ALA A 123 17.04 34.93 18.77
N ALA A 124 17.18 34.28 17.60
CA ALA A 124 18.32 33.43 17.26
C ALA A 124 19.64 34.20 17.10
N ALA A 125 19.64 35.39 16.48
CA ALA A 125 20.83 36.24 16.33
C ALA A 125 21.35 36.75 17.68
N TRP A 126 20.43 37.21 18.54
CA TRP A 126 20.73 37.81 19.85
C TRP A 126 20.88 36.78 20.99
N GLY A 127 20.94 35.47 20.69
CA GLY A 127 21.17 34.42 21.69
C GLY A 127 20.03 34.24 22.71
N ARG A 128 18.81 34.69 22.41
CA ARG A 128 17.71 34.81 23.39
C ARG A 128 16.92 33.50 23.51
N LEU A 129 17.52 32.50 24.14
CA LEU A 129 16.96 31.15 24.32
C LEU A 129 15.52 31.12 24.89
N GLU A 130 15.25 31.83 26.00
CA GLU A 130 13.90 31.86 26.59
C GLU A 130 12.86 32.55 25.69
N THR A 131 13.30 33.44 24.81
CA THR A 131 12.47 34.08 23.79
C THR A 131 12.20 33.12 22.62
N LEU A 132 13.20 32.35 22.18
CA LEU A 132 12.99 31.29 21.19
C LEU A 132 12.00 30.23 21.70
N LYS A 133 12.11 29.80 22.96
CA LYS A 133 11.15 28.91 23.61
C LYS A 133 9.74 29.50 23.56
N ALA A 134 9.57 30.75 24.00
CA ALA A 134 8.27 31.43 23.97
C ALA A 134 7.68 31.55 22.55
N LEU A 135 8.49 31.80 21.53
CA LEU A 135 8.02 31.88 20.14
C LEU A 135 7.64 30.50 19.57
N VAL A 136 8.39 29.44 19.87
CA VAL A 136 8.06 28.06 19.46
C VAL A 136 6.79 27.54 20.16
N GLU A 137 6.56 27.93 21.42
CA GLU A 137 5.31 27.66 22.14
C GLU A 137 4.08 28.36 21.53
N LEU A 138 4.29 29.42 20.73
CA LEU A 138 3.25 30.19 20.03
C LEU A 138 3.02 29.72 18.58
N ASP A 139 3.51 28.53 18.20
CA ASP A 139 3.37 27.90 16.87
C ASP A 139 3.86 28.82 15.70
N VAL A 140 4.92 29.60 15.94
CA VAL A 140 5.62 30.43 14.93
C VAL A 140 6.33 29.56 13.88
N ASP A 141 6.39 30.02 12.62
CA ASP A 141 7.02 29.30 11.52
C ASP A 141 8.55 29.20 11.67
N ILE A 142 9.01 27.98 11.98
CA ILE A 142 10.43 27.62 12.17
C ILE A 142 11.14 27.41 10.83
N GLU A 143 10.41 27.01 9.78
CA GLU A 143 10.99 26.76 8.45
C GLU A 143 11.08 28.04 7.59
N ALA A 144 10.64 29.18 8.12
CA ALA A 144 10.73 30.48 7.46
C ALA A 144 12.17 30.84 7.09
N LEU A 145 12.36 31.30 5.85
CA LEU A 145 13.65 31.80 5.35
C LEU A 145 13.71 33.34 5.32
N ASN A 146 14.90 33.89 5.52
CA ASN A 146 15.20 35.32 5.34
C ASN A 146 15.68 35.64 3.89
N PHE A 147 16.12 36.88 3.63
CA PHE A 147 16.61 37.30 2.30
C PHE A 147 17.89 36.61 1.80
N ARG A 148 18.60 35.87 2.66
CA ARG A 148 19.81 35.09 2.36
C ARG A 148 19.53 33.60 2.19
N GLU A 149 18.26 33.19 2.22
CA GLU A 149 17.82 31.79 2.30
C GLU A 149 18.32 31.06 3.59
N GLU A 150 18.77 31.80 4.61
CA GLU A 150 19.09 31.28 5.94
C GLU A 150 17.78 30.98 6.71
N ARG A 151 17.73 29.88 7.50
CA ARG A 151 16.74 29.69 8.58
C ARG A 151 17.22 30.37 9.86
N ALA A 152 16.35 30.46 10.87
CA ALA A 152 16.73 30.89 12.22
C ALA A 152 17.91 30.10 12.81
N ARG A 153 17.99 28.77 12.58
CA ARG A 153 19.13 27.93 13.04
C ARG A 153 20.46 28.31 12.38
N ASP A 154 20.43 28.68 11.09
CA ASP A 154 21.63 29.10 10.36
C ASP A 154 22.09 30.50 10.82
N VAL A 155 21.15 31.37 11.18
CA VAL A 155 21.45 32.66 11.83
C VAL A 155 22.05 32.47 13.23
N ALA A 156 21.48 31.60 14.08
CA ALA A 156 22.07 31.26 15.38
C ALA A 156 23.50 30.73 15.23
N ALA A 157 23.74 29.83 14.28
CA ALA A 157 25.06 29.30 13.98
C ALA A 157 26.03 30.39 13.49
N ARG A 158 25.57 31.32 12.63
CA ARG A 158 26.38 32.44 12.13
C ARG A 158 26.82 33.41 13.25
N TYR A 159 25.99 33.61 14.28
CA TYR A 159 26.33 34.39 15.48
C TYR A 159 26.90 33.52 16.63
N SER A 160 27.29 32.27 16.37
CA SER A 160 27.87 31.33 17.35
C SER A 160 27.00 31.03 18.60
N GLN A 161 25.68 31.19 18.49
CA GLN A 161 24.73 31.04 19.60
C GLN A 161 24.37 29.55 19.83
N THR A 162 25.28 28.77 20.41
CA THR A 162 25.19 27.30 20.49
C THR A 162 23.90 26.78 21.14
N GLU A 163 23.49 27.34 22.27
CA GLU A 163 22.24 26.92 22.97
C GLU A 163 20.99 27.15 22.10
N CYS A 164 21.00 28.21 21.28
CA CYS A 164 19.92 28.50 20.34
C CYS A 164 19.91 27.53 19.16
N VAL A 165 21.08 27.08 18.68
CA VAL A 165 21.18 26.03 17.64
C VAL A 165 20.63 24.70 18.16
N GLU A 166 21.05 24.25 19.34
CA GLU A 166 20.58 22.99 19.93
C GLU A 166 19.05 22.99 20.16
N PHE A 167 18.48 24.11 20.62
CA PHE A 167 17.03 24.25 20.78
C PHE A 167 16.28 24.29 19.43
N LEU A 168 16.85 24.91 18.40
CA LEU A 168 16.21 24.99 17.08
C LEU A 168 16.29 23.65 16.32
N ASP A 169 17.39 22.91 16.40
CA ASP A 169 17.48 21.55 15.84
C ASP A 169 16.51 20.58 16.57
N TRP A 170 16.29 20.77 17.89
CA TRP A 170 15.22 20.09 18.63
C TRP A 170 13.81 20.44 18.12
N ALA A 171 13.54 21.72 17.90
CA ALA A 171 12.25 22.19 17.44
C ALA A 171 11.95 21.73 15.99
N ASP A 172 12.94 21.74 15.09
CA ASP A 172 12.84 21.19 13.74
C ASP A 172 12.57 19.67 13.77
N ALA A 173 13.22 18.90 14.66
CA ALA A 173 12.95 17.47 14.83
C ALA A 173 11.52 17.18 15.34
N ARG A 174 11.03 18.00 16.29
CA ARG A 174 9.66 17.94 16.83
C ARG A 174 8.62 18.29 15.75
N LEU A 175 8.88 19.33 14.96
CA LEU A 175 8.05 19.74 13.83
C LEU A 175 8.01 18.67 12.74
N ALA A 176 9.14 18.05 12.40
CA ALA A 176 9.20 16.98 11.41
C ALA A 176 8.31 15.77 11.76
N LEU A 177 8.22 15.41 13.05
CA LEU A 177 7.31 14.37 13.52
C LEU A 177 5.83 14.81 13.46
N LYS A 178 5.49 16.02 13.93
CA LYS A 178 4.15 16.65 13.83
C LYS A 178 3.66 16.64 12.36
N LYS A 179 4.54 17.07 11.44
CA LYS A 179 4.32 17.14 9.98
C LYS A 179 4.16 15.75 9.33
N TYR A 180 4.94 14.75 9.77
CA TYR A 180 4.80 13.37 9.27
C TYR A 180 3.50 12.70 9.74
N ILE A 181 3.12 12.86 11.01
CA ILE A 181 1.84 12.36 11.54
C ILE A 181 0.65 12.98 10.77
N ALA A 182 0.69 14.28 10.51
CA ALA A 182 -0.33 14.96 9.69
C ALA A 182 -0.40 14.43 8.25
N LYS A 183 0.74 14.18 7.61
CA LYS A 183 0.83 13.60 6.25
C LYS A 183 0.26 12.17 6.18
N VAL A 184 0.53 11.34 7.19
CA VAL A 184 -0.02 9.98 7.26
C VAL A 184 -1.53 10.01 7.52
N SER A 185 -2.00 10.87 8.43
CA SER A 185 -3.42 11.04 8.75
C SER A 185 -4.23 11.49 7.53
N THR A 186 -3.75 12.50 6.79
CA THR A 186 -4.40 13.00 5.56
C THR A 186 -4.43 11.96 4.45
N ALA A 187 -3.36 11.20 4.24
CA ALA A 187 -3.36 10.09 3.28
C ALA A 187 -4.40 8.99 3.63
N VAL A 188 -4.69 8.78 4.92
CA VAL A 188 -5.68 7.80 5.42
C VAL A 188 -7.12 8.33 5.38
N THR A 189 -7.35 9.64 5.27
CA THR A 189 -8.68 10.23 5.06
C THR A 189 -9.00 10.46 3.59
N ASP A 190 -8.06 10.89 2.75
CA ASP A 190 -8.33 11.05 1.31
C ASP A 190 -8.52 9.72 0.57
N THR A 191 -7.97 8.62 1.10
CA THR A 191 -8.27 7.25 0.63
C THR A 191 -9.74 6.83 0.82
N GLU A 192 -10.58 7.60 1.53
CA GLU A 192 -12.04 7.39 1.54
C GLU A 192 -12.74 7.78 0.22
N LYS A 193 -12.06 8.55 -0.65
CA LYS A 193 -12.59 8.98 -1.96
C LYS A 193 -11.98 8.21 -3.15
N GLY A 194 -10.94 7.41 -2.91
CA GLY A 194 -10.24 6.62 -3.93
C GLY A 194 -10.76 5.18 -4.03
N PRO A 195 -10.49 4.48 -5.15
CA PRO A 195 -10.91 3.07 -5.32
C PRO A 195 -10.12 2.08 -4.43
N GLY A 196 -8.95 2.47 -3.91
CA GLY A 196 -8.14 1.68 -2.99
C GLY A 196 -8.68 1.68 -1.56
N LYS A 197 -9.72 0.88 -1.29
CA LYS A 197 -10.24 0.67 0.08
C LYS A 197 -9.17 0.05 0.99
N LEU A 198 -8.51 0.88 1.80
CA LEU A 198 -7.65 0.46 2.92
C LEU A 198 -8.45 -0.46 3.87
N PHE A 199 -7.90 -1.62 4.26
CA PHE A 199 -8.58 -2.53 5.19
C PHE A 199 -8.87 -1.81 6.53
N LYS A 200 -10.06 -2.04 7.09
CA LYS A 200 -10.49 -1.39 8.34
C LYS A 200 -9.55 -1.65 9.51
N GLU A 201 -8.89 -2.80 9.51
CA GLU A 201 -7.87 -3.19 10.50
C GLU A 201 -6.57 -2.40 10.29
N ASP A 202 -5.98 -2.42 9.08
CA ASP A 202 -4.79 -1.63 8.74
C ASP A 202 -5.03 -0.11 8.98
N LYS A 203 -6.22 0.41 8.64
CA LYS A 203 -6.64 1.79 8.93
C LYS A 203 -6.67 2.09 10.42
N ASN A 204 -7.27 1.22 11.22
CA ASN A 204 -7.28 1.36 12.69
C ASN A 204 -5.86 1.25 13.27
N THR A 205 -4.98 0.42 12.71
CA THR A 205 -3.58 0.29 13.15
C THR A 205 -2.79 1.57 12.86
N ILE A 206 -2.90 2.15 11.67
CA ILE A 206 -2.24 3.43 11.35
C ILE A 206 -2.81 4.56 12.21
N LEU A 207 -4.13 4.68 12.34
CA LEU A 207 -4.75 5.75 13.13
C LEU A 207 -4.42 5.63 14.63
N THR A 208 -4.37 4.43 15.20
CA THR A 208 -3.93 4.25 16.60
C THR A 208 -2.44 4.53 16.77
N ALA A 209 -1.58 4.14 15.83
CA ALA A 209 -0.15 4.50 15.85
C ALA A 209 0.05 6.03 15.78
N CYS A 210 -0.62 6.73 14.86
CA CYS A 210 -0.59 8.19 14.78
C CYS A 210 -1.10 8.85 16.06
N ARG A 211 -2.21 8.37 16.64
CA ARG A 211 -2.74 8.89 17.91
C ARG A 211 -1.74 8.72 19.06
N ILE A 212 -1.11 7.55 19.17
CA ILE A 212 -0.11 7.25 20.22
C ILE A 212 1.14 8.13 20.06
N LYS A 213 1.65 8.35 18.82
CA LYS A 213 2.79 9.25 18.61
C LYS A 213 2.46 10.73 18.89
N ASN A 214 1.22 11.15 18.67
CA ASN A 214 0.77 12.51 19.01
C ASN A 214 0.59 12.69 20.53
N GLU A 215 -0.03 11.73 21.21
CA GLU A 215 -0.15 11.67 22.67
C GLU A 215 1.23 11.61 23.36
N TRP A 216 2.21 10.97 22.74
CA TRP A 216 3.60 10.97 23.19
C TRP A 216 4.27 12.36 23.01
N LEU A 217 4.08 13.02 21.86
CA LEU A 217 4.56 14.39 21.60
C LEU A 217 4.03 15.43 22.59
N GLU A 218 2.77 15.28 23.03
CA GLU A 218 2.12 16.16 24.01
C GLU A 218 2.62 15.90 25.44
N THR A 219 2.99 14.66 25.77
CA THR A 219 3.46 14.27 27.12
C THR A 219 4.97 14.43 27.33
N HIS A 220 5.77 14.34 26.27
CA HIS A 220 7.24 14.40 26.34
C HIS A 220 7.75 15.73 25.75
N LEU A 221 7.55 16.81 26.51
CA LEU A 221 7.94 18.18 26.12
C LEU A 221 9.47 18.41 26.14
N GLU A 222 10.25 17.54 26.79
CA GLU A 222 11.72 17.65 26.92
C GLU A 222 12.46 16.45 26.24
N ALA A 223 11.78 15.70 25.37
CA ALA A 223 12.39 14.53 24.70
C ALA A 223 13.61 14.91 23.85
N SER A 224 14.64 14.08 23.81
CA SER A 224 15.84 14.34 22.99
C SER A 224 15.57 14.23 21.48
N ILE A 225 16.43 14.88 20.68
CA ILE A 225 16.43 14.77 19.21
C ILE A 225 16.48 13.31 18.75
N ASN A 226 17.27 12.47 19.43
CA ASN A 226 17.39 11.05 19.13
C ASN A 226 16.07 10.31 19.35
N GLU A 227 15.40 10.52 20.48
CA GLU A 227 14.10 9.89 20.79
C GLU A 227 13.01 10.35 19.80
N LEU A 228 12.97 11.65 19.45
CA LEU A 228 12.08 12.19 18.41
C LEU A 228 12.31 11.51 17.05
N SER A 229 13.58 11.31 16.67
CA SER A 229 13.93 10.59 15.44
C SER A 229 13.53 9.11 15.47
N GLU A 230 13.65 8.45 16.64
CA GLU A 230 13.21 7.07 16.82
C GLU A 230 11.68 6.94 16.76
N GLN A 231 10.94 7.85 17.39
CA GLN A 231 9.48 7.87 17.31
C GLN A 231 8.98 8.05 15.86
N LYS A 232 9.72 8.83 15.05
CA LYS A 232 9.48 8.98 13.61
C LYS A 232 9.78 7.69 12.86
N GLN A 233 10.96 7.08 13.05
CA GLN A 233 11.35 5.84 12.39
C GLN A 233 10.37 4.71 12.71
N GLN A 234 9.98 4.54 13.98
CA GLN A 234 8.99 3.53 14.39
C GLN A 234 7.62 3.73 13.70
N LEU A 235 7.22 4.97 13.37
CA LEU A 235 5.99 5.23 12.62
C LEU A 235 6.18 4.97 11.11
N GLU A 236 7.36 5.30 10.54
CA GLU A 236 7.72 4.93 9.17
C GLU A 236 7.76 3.39 8.99
N ASP A 237 8.29 2.65 9.96
CA ASP A 237 8.37 1.17 9.94
C ASP A 237 7.00 0.49 10.02
N ILE A 238 6.00 1.13 10.66
CA ILE A 238 4.61 0.65 10.68
C ILE A 238 3.89 0.99 9.37
N VAL A 239 4.10 2.20 8.85
CA VAL A 239 3.36 2.74 7.69
C VAL A 239 3.87 2.15 6.37
N THR A 240 5.19 2.08 6.17
CA THR A 240 5.82 1.62 4.92
C THR A 240 5.40 0.21 4.46
N PRO A 241 5.34 -0.83 5.32
CA PRO A 241 4.85 -2.16 4.90
C PRO A 241 3.36 -2.17 4.55
N ILE A 242 2.54 -1.25 5.06
CA ILE A 242 1.13 -1.13 4.69
C ILE A 242 0.99 -0.40 3.35
N PHE A 243 1.72 0.70 3.14
CA PHE A 243 1.72 1.41 1.86
C PHE A 243 2.33 0.59 0.71
N THR A 244 3.34 -0.24 0.98
CA THR A 244 3.88 -1.17 -0.03
C THR A 244 2.95 -2.35 -0.34
N LYS A 245 2.12 -2.81 0.61
CA LYS A 245 0.98 -3.72 0.29
C LYS A 245 -0.05 -3.04 -0.62
N MET A 246 -0.33 -1.75 -0.43
CA MET A 246 -1.23 -1.03 -1.36
C MET A 246 -0.64 -0.90 -2.77
N ALA A 247 0.69 -0.85 -2.89
CA ALA A 247 1.39 -0.84 -4.17
C ALA A 247 1.51 -2.24 -4.84
N THR A 248 1.10 -3.33 -4.19
CA THR A 248 1.07 -4.66 -4.83
C THR A 248 -0.33 -4.96 -5.42
N PRO A 249 -0.41 -5.37 -6.70
CA PRO A 249 -1.63 -5.82 -7.41
C PRO A 249 -2.49 -6.91 -6.74
N CYS A 250 -3.14 -6.60 -5.62
CA CYS A 250 -3.98 -7.53 -4.88
C CYS A 250 -5.39 -7.57 -5.50
N ILE A 251 -5.59 -8.48 -6.46
CA ILE A 251 -6.93 -8.91 -6.91
C ILE A 251 -7.77 -9.17 -5.66
N SER A 252 -8.93 -8.49 -5.54
CA SER A 252 -9.74 -8.57 -4.32
C SER A 252 -9.94 -10.02 -3.89
N LYS A 253 -9.71 -10.28 -2.59
CA LYS A 253 -9.75 -11.63 -2.03
C LYS A 253 -11.08 -12.33 -2.39
N THR A 254 -12.19 -11.61 -2.29
CA THR A 254 -13.53 -12.07 -2.68
C THR A 254 -13.60 -12.55 -4.14
N TYR A 255 -13.02 -11.83 -5.11
CA TYR A 255 -13.01 -12.28 -6.51
C TYR A 255 -12.08 -13.47 -6.73
N THR A 256 -10.95 -13.54 -6.03
CA THR A 256 -10.06 -14.71 -6.05
C THR A 256 -10.75 -15.95 -5.49
N ASP A 257 -11.47 -15.81 -4.38
CA ASP A 257 -12.23 -16.89 -3.73
C ASP A 257 -13.41 -17.36 -4.62
N ILE A 258 -14.11 -16.43 -5.30
CA ILE A 258 -15.15 -16.76 -6.30
C ILE A 258 -14.58 -17.58 -7.46
N ILE A 259 -13.47 -17.14 -8.08
CA ILE A 259 -12.83 -17.84 -9.21
C ILE A 259 -12.36 -19.24 -8.79
N ARG A 260 -11.84 -19.38 -7.56
CA ARG A 260 -11.41 -20.66 -7.00
C ARG A 260 -12.59 -21.59 -6.72
N GLY A 261 -13.66 -21.08 -6.11
CA GLY A 261 -14.88 -21.84 -5.84
C GLY A 261 -15.56 -22.33 -7.12
N GLU A 262 -15.68 -21.45 -8.12
CA GLU A 262 -16.19 -21.80 -9.45
C GLU A 262 -15.40 -22.96 -10.07
N SER A 263 -14.07 -22.87 -10.05
CA SER A 263 -13.17 -23.90 -10.58
C SER A 263 -13.36 -25.26 -9.88
N MET A 264 -13.55 -25.27 -8.56
CA MET A 264 -13.79 -26.49 -7.79
C MET A 264 -15.16 -27.13 -8.12
N ILE A 265 -16.21 -26.31 -8.27
CA ILE A 265 -17.55 -26.76 -8.65
C ILE A 265 -17.55 -27.33 -10.08
N ILE A 266 -16.90 -26.66 -11.04
CA ILE A 266 -16.80 -27.13 -12.43
C ILE A 266 -16.11 -28.49 -12.51
N CYS A 267 -15.01 -28.71 -11.78
CA CYS A 267 -14.33 -30.01 -11.73
C CYS A 267 -15.25 -31.12 -11.20
N GLY A 268 -15.97 -30.87 -10.10
CA GLY A 268 -16.93 -31.82 -9.54
C GLY A 268 -18.05 -32.18 -10.51
N PHE A 269 -18.76 -31.17 -11.05
CA PHE A 269 -19.86 -31.35 -12.00
C PHE A 269 -19.41 -32.12 -13.26
N THR A 270 -18.27 -31.73 -13.84
CA THR A 270 -17.69 -32.38 -15.03
C THR A 270 -17.40 -33.86 -14.76
N SER A 271 -16.92 -34.21 -13.56
CA SER A 271 -16.68 -35.61 -13.17
C SER A 271 -17.95 -36.46 -13.19
N ILE A 272 -19.10 -35.94 -12.73
CA ILE A 272 -20.35 -36.70 -12.77
C ILE A 272 -20.85 -36.85 -14.21
N CYS A 273 -20.78 -35.79 -15.03
CA CYS A 273 -21.23 -35.83 -16.42
C CYS A 273 -20.51 -36.95 -17.21
N PHE A 274 -19.18 -37.09 -17.05
CA PHE A 274 -18.46 -38.22 -17.66
C PHE A 274 -18.78 -39.57 -17.00
N GLY A 275 -19.07 -39.60 -15.70
CA GLY A 275 -19.60 -40.80 -15.02
C GLY A 275 -20.89 -41.32 -15.64
N VAL A 276 -21.86 -40.44 -15.92
CA VAL A 276 -23.14 -40.77 -16.57
C VAL A 276 -22.96 -41.18 -18.04
N PHE A 277 -22.09 -40.49 -18.79
CA PHE A 277 -21.74 -40.93 -20.15
C PHE A 277 -21.07 -42.31 -20.18
N ARG A 278 -20.45 -42.76 -19.08
CA ARG A 278 -19.88 -44.10 -18.92
C ARG A 278 -20.93 -45.17 -18.54
N SER A 279 -22.02 -44.82 -17.86
CA SER A 279 -23.08 -45.77 -17.48
C SER A 279 -24.12 -46.01 -18.58
N ASP A 280 -24.56 -44.95 -19.26
CA ASP A 280 -25.85 -44.96 -19.96
C ASP A 280 -25.82 -45.58 -21.36
N PHE A 281 -24.63 -45.91 -21.87
CA PHE A 281 -24.45 -46.42 -23.23
C PHE A 281 -25.08 -47.81 -23.48
N LEU A 282 -25.55 -48.52 -22.43
CA LEU A 282 -26.02 -49.90 -22.51
C LEU A 282 -27.55 -50.10 -22.54
N HIS A 283 -28.40 -49.12 -22.18
CA HIS A 283 -29.86 -49.29 -22.29
C HIS A 283 -30.65 -47.97 -22.42
N ILE A 284 -31.02 -47.62 -23.65
CA ILE A 284 -31.92 -46.50 -23.95
C ILE A 284 -33.38 -46.95 -23.70
N SER A 285 -34.14 -46.17 -22.92
CA SER A 285 -35.57 -46.37 -22.72
C SER A 285 -36.30 -45.04 -22.48
N MET A 286 -37.61 -44.99 -22.74
CA MET A 286 -38.43 -43.76 -22.61
C MET A 286 -38.61 -43.25 -21.16
N PHE A 287 -37.99 -43.89 -20.16
CA PHE A 287 -37.97 -43.45 -18.76
C PHE A 287 -36.54 -43.14 -18.25
N THR A 288 -35.55 -43.11 -19.13
CA THR A 288 -34.15 -42.87 -18.74
C THR A 288 -33.94 -41.46 -18.18
N GLU A 289 -34.51 -40.40 -18.75
CA GLU A 289 -34.27 -39.01 -18.33
C GLU A 289 -34.51 -38.74 -16.83
N PHE A 290 -35.69 -39.14 -16.30
CA PHE A 290 -35.98 -38.97 -14.88
C PHE A 290 -35.09 -39.84 -13.98
N ARG A 291 -34.70 -41.04 -14.44
CA ARG A 291 -33.77 -41.92 -13.73
C ARG A 291 -32.36 -41.33 -13.67
N VAL A 292 -31.90 -40.69 -14.75
CA VAL A 292 -30.61 -40.00 -14.80
C VAL A 292 -30.61 -38.78 -13.90
N ILE A 293 -31.64 -37.94 -13.93
CA ILE A 293 -31.75 -36.78 -13.03
C ILE A 293 -31.80 -37.23 -11.55
N LEU A 294 -32.55 -38.29 -11.23
CA LEU A 294 -32.60 -38.84 -9.88
C LEU A 294 -31.25 -39.46 -9.45
N GLY A 295 -30.57 -40.16 -10.36
CA GLY A 295 -29.21 -40.68 -10.15
C GLY A 295 -28.22 -39.55 -9.85
N LEU A 296 -28.13 -38.55 -10.74
CA LEU A 296 -27.31 -37.35 -10.56
C LEU A 296 -27.54 -36.68 -9.19
N CYS A 297 -28.79 -36.53 -8.77
CA CYS A 297 -29.11 -35.96 -7.45
C CYS A 297 -28.66 -36.86 -6.28
N LEU A 298 -28.84 -38.18 -6.39
CA LEU A 298 -28.38 -39.14 -5.38
C LEU A 298 -26.85 -39.21 -5.31
N ASP A 299 -26.16 -39.15 -6.45
CA ASP A 299 -24.69 -39.15 -6.52
C ASP A 299 -24.11 -37.89 -5.89
N ILE A 300 -24.67 -36.71 -6.22
CA ILE A 300 -24.28 -35.42 -5.61
C ILE A 300 -24.48 -35.45 -4.09
N LEU A 301 -25.70 -35.78 -3.64
CA LEU A 301 -26.03 -35.76 -2.21
C LEU A 301 -25.24 -36.85 -1.44
N GLY A 302 -25.10 -38.04 -2.02
CA GLY A 302 -24.31 -39.14 -1.48
C GLY A 302 -22.84 -38.79 -1.35
N SER A 303 -22.20 -38.25 -2.39
CA SER A 303 -20.82 -37.77 -2.36
C SER A 303 -20.60 -36.69 -1.29
N ILE A 304 -21.54 -35.77 -1.12
CA ILE A 304 -21.46 -34.72 -0.09
C ILE A 304 -21.58 -35.33 1.32
N ILE A 305 -22.54 -36.24 1.55
CA ILE A 305 -22.72 -36.92 2.86
C ILE A 305 -21.50 -37.78 3.19
N CYS A 306 -20.96 -38.51 2.21
CA CYS A 306 -19.74 -39.31 2.34
C CYS A 306 -18.53 -38.44 2.68
N GLY A 307 -18.29 -37.37 1.90
CA GLY A 307 -17.19 -36.44 2.11
C GLY A 307 -17.26 -35.71 3.45
N TYR A 308 -18.44 -35.26 3.87
CA TYR A 308 -18.64 -34.65 5.20
C TYR A 308 -18.32 -35.64 6.34
N SER A 309 -18.81 -36.88 6.22
CA SER A 309 -18.57 -37.94 7.20
C SER A 309 -17.07 -38.28 7.31
N CYS A 310 -16.39 -38.44 6.17
CA CYS A 310 -14.96 -38.66 6.12
C CYS A 310 -14.18 -37.46 6.68
N SER A 311 -14.59 -36.23 6.40
CA SER A 311 -13.95 -35.02 6.95
C SER A 311 -14.01 -34.96 8.48
N ARG A 312 -15.10 -35.43 9.11
CA ARG A 312 -15.21 -35.51 10.58
C ARG A 312 -14.35 -36.62 11.18
N ILE A 313 -14.25 -37.77 10.51
CA ILE A 313 -13.33 -38.85 10.89
C ILE A 313 -11.88 -38.36 10.84
N ILE A 314 -11.52 -37.63 9.78
CA ILE A 314 -10.17 -37.05 9.62
C ILE A 314 -9.89 -35.98 10.69
N GLN A 315 -10.86 -35.11 11.01
CA GLN A 315 -10.74 -34.14 12.10
C GLN A 315 -10.41 -34.82 13.44
N PHE A 316 -11.18 -35.85 13.80
CA PHE A 316 -11.01 -36.61 15.05
C PHE A 316 -9.60 -37.22 15.13
N ILE A 317 -9.21 -37.97 14.10
CA ILE A 317 -7.92 -38.69 14.04
C ILE A 317 -6.71 -37.72 14.08
N LEU A 318 -6.80 -36.56 13.41
CA LEU A 318 -5.74 -35.54 13.44
C LEU A 318 -5.67 -34.74 14.75
N THR A 319 -6.73 -34.74 15.55
CA THR A 319 -6.78 -34.01 16.83
C THR A 319 -6.11 -34.79 17.96
N ASP A 320 -6.46 -36.07 18.11
CA ASP A 320 -6.07 -36.90 19.26
C ASP A 320 -4.69 -37.56 19.15
N LEU A 321 -4.29 -38.04 17.96
CA LEU A 321 -3.46 -39.26 17.93
C LEU A 321 -1.94 -39.10 17.75
N PHE A 322 -1.41 -37.95 17.28
CA PHE A 322 0.03 -37.83 16.96
C PHE A 322 0.68 -36.49 17.32
N SER A 323 1.88 -36.55 17.91
CA SER A 323 2.81 -35.42 18.09
C SER A 323 3.73 -35.19 16.88
N ASN A 324 3.91 -36.21 16.03
CA ASN A 324 4.85 -36.19 14.90
C ASN A 324 4.18 -35.66 13.62
N THR A 325 4.62 -34.50 13.14
CA THR A 325 4.08 -33.82 11.95
C THR A 325 4.12 -34.69 10.69
N LEU A 326 5.18 -35.48 10.50
CA LEU A 326 5.33 -36.39 9.36
C LEU A 326 4.24 -37.47 9.32
N THR A 327 3.88 -38.03 10.48
CA THR A 327 2.79 -39.01 10.59
C THR A 327 1.45 -38.38 10.25
N SER A 328 1.18 -37.14 10.72
CA SER A 328 -0.03 -36.39 10.37
C SER A 328 -0.16 -36.14 8.86
N ILE A 329 0.93 -35.85 8.16
CA ILE A 329 0.94 -35.65 6.70
C ILE A 329 0.60 -36.95 5.97
N ILE A 330 1.31 -38.05 6.27
CA ILE A 330 1.07 -39.35 5.62
C ILE A 330 -0.37 -39.83 5.87
N LEU A 331 -0.86 -39.66 7.10
CA LEU A 331 -2.22 -40.04 7.48
C LEU A 331 -3.28 -39.18 6.79
N CYS A 332 -3.07 -37.87 6.67
CA CYS A 332 -3.94 -36.97 5.91
C CYS A 332 -4.04 -37.40 4.44
N ILE A 333 -2.91 -37.62 3.76
CA ILE A 333 -2.88 -38.06 2.35
C ILE A 333 -3.61 -39.41 2.20
N SER A 334 -3.31 -40.36 3.09
CA SER A 334 -3.91 -41.69 3.07
C SER A 334 -5.43 -41.63 3.23
N MET A 335 -5.95 -40.84 4.19
CA MET A 335 -7.39 -40.73 4.43
C MET A 335 -8.12 -39.98 3.32
N VAL A 336 -7.49 -38.96 2.72
CA VAL A 336 -8.01 -38.28 1.53
C VAL A 336 -8.12 -39.27 0.36
N TYR A 337 -7.08 -40.08 0.10
CA TYR A 337 -7.10 -41.09 -0.96
C TYR A 337 -8.09 -42.24 -0.69
N MET A 338 -8.25 -42.66 0.56
CA MET A 338 -9.29 -43.62 0.96
C MET A 338 -10.71 -43.05 0.78
N THR A 339 -10.92 -41.75 1.04
CA THR A 339 -12.23 -41.10 0.83
C THR A 339 -12.68 -41.17 -0.62
N PHE A 340 -11.76 -41.01 -1.58
CA PHE A 340 -12.04 -41.17 -3.00
C PHE A 340 -12.57 -42.58 -3.32
N TYR A 341 -11.84 -43.63 -2.91
CA TYR A 341 -12.26 -45.01 -3.14
C TYR A 341 -13.54 -45.39 -2.41
N ILE A 342 -13.78 -44.86 -1.20
CA ILE A 342 -15.03 -45.09 -0.48
C ILE A 342 -16.21 -44.53 -1.29
N GLY A 343 -16.10 -43.30 -1.82
CA GLY A 343 -17.12 -42.71 -2.70
C GLY A 343 -17.41 -43.59 -3.91
N GLU A 344 -16.39 -43.92 -4.70
CA GLU A 344 -16.53 -44.77 -5.90
C GLU A 344 -17.09 -46.18 -5.57
N SER A 345 -16.75 -46.74 -4.40
CA SER A 345 -17.25 -48.05 -3.96
C SER A 345 -18.75 -48.07 -3.64
N PHE A 346 -19.32 -46.92 -3.29
CA PHE A 346 -20.77 -46.73 -3.15
C PHE A 346 -21.47 -46.36 -4.47
N GLY A 347 -20.73 -46.30 -5.59
CA GLY A 347 -21.23 -45.83 -6.88
C GLY A 347 -21.33 -44.30 -7.00
N MET A 348 -20.83 -43.56 -6.00
CA MET A 348 -20.88 -42.10 -5.93
C MET A 348 -19.58 -41.49 -6.47
N SER A 349 -19.59 -40.21 -6.86
CA SER A 349 -18.37 -39.54 -7.33
C SER A 349 -17.36 -39.32 -6.19
N GLY A 350 -16.25 -40.06 -6.22
CA GLY A 350 -15.12 -39.87 -5.31
C GLY A 350 -14.51 -38.47 -5.41
N MET A 351 -14.55 -37.85 -6.60
CA MET A 351 -14.10 -36.47 -6.80
C MET A 351 -14.93 -35.45 -6.01
N ILE A 352 -16.25 -35.64 -5.89
CA ILE A 352 -17.09 -34.71 -5.10
C ILE A 352 -16.95 -34.99 -3.60
N ALA A 353 -16.73 -36.25 -3.19
CA ALA A 353 -16.37 -36.55 -1.81
C ALA A 353 -15.04 -35.85 -1.42
N LEU A 354 -14.03 -35.88 -2.30
CA LEU A 354 -12.77 -35.14 -2.13
C LEU A 354 -12.97 -33.62 -2.05
N VAL A 355 -13.74 -33.01 -2.98
CA VAL A 355 -14.03 -31.57 -2.95
C VAL A 355 -14.77 -31.19 -1.66
N THR A 356 -15.70 -32.02 -1.20
CA THR A 356 -16.43 -31.80 0.06
C THR A 356 -15.50 -31.89 1.27
N VAL A 357 -14.57 -32.85 1.33
CA VAL A 357 -13.53 -32.89 2.36
C VAL A 357 -12.67 -31.61 2.32
N GLY A 358 -12.20 -31.21 1.13
CA GLY A 358 -11.35 -30.03 0.97
C GLY A 358 -12.02 -28.72 1.42
N LEU A 359 -13.32 -28.54 1.12
CA LEU A 359 -14.10 -27.38 1.58
C LEU A 359 -14.37 -27.41 3.10
N ASN A 360 -14.61 -28.60 3.67
CA ASN A 360 -14.78 -28.71 5.12
C ASN A 360 -13.46 -28.49 5.87
N PHE A 361 -12.32 -28.90 5.31
CA PHE A 361 -10.98 -28.75 5.90
C PHE A 361 -10.65 -27.32 6.35
N ASP A 362 -11.05 -26.32 5.55
CA ASP A 362 -10.85 -24.88 5.85
C ASP A 362 -11.65 -24.41 7.10
N SER A 363 -12.69 -25.16 7.48
CA SER A 363 -13.49 -24.93 8.70
C SER A 363 -13.05 -25.75 9.92
N LEU A 364 -12.02 -26.62 9.79
CA LEU A 364 -11.55 -27.47 10.88
C LEU A 364 -10.49 -26.74 11.72
N SER A 365 -10.76 -26.61 13.02
CA SER A 365 -9.85 -25.99 13.98
C SER A 365 -8.62 -26.87 14.26
N PHE A 366 -7.60 -26.76 13.41
CA PHE A 366 -6.32 -27.46 13.59
C PHE A 366 -5.41 -26.77 14.61
N LYS A 367 -4.35 -27.48 15.05
CA LYS A 367 -3.19 -26.85 15.70
C LYS A 367 -2.41 -26.08 14.62
N PRO A 368 -2.25 -24.74 14.67
CA PRO A 368 -1.80 -23.94 13.52
C PRO A 368 -0.47 -24.37 12.88
N ARG A 369 0.46 -24.92 13.68
CA ARG A 369 1.75 -25.45 13.18
C ARG A 369 1.58 -26.65 12.24
N ILE A 370 0.56 -27.48 12.44
CA ILE A 370 0.30 -28.66 11.60
C ILE A 370 -0.37 -28.24 10.29
N GLU A 371 -1.38 -27.36 10.38
CA GLU A 371 -2.12 -26.80 9.26
C GLU A 371 -1.23 -26.14 8.20
N VAL A 372 -0.33 -25.24 8.62
CA VAL A 372 0.66 -24.59 7.74
C VAL A 372 1.59 -25.61 7.09
N THR A 373 1.93 -26.70 7.79
CA THR A 373 2.82 -27.74 7.27
C THR A 373 2.11 -28.62 6.23
N ILE A 374 0.87 -29.07 6.51
CA ILE A 374 0.06 -29.86 5.57
C ILE A 374 -0.26 -29.02 4.32
N THR A 375 -0.66 -27.76 4.49
CA THR A 375 -1.00 -26.86 3.38
C THR A 375 0.19 -26.63 2.44
N LYS A 376 1.38 -26.34 3.00
CA LYS A 376 2.62 -26.21 2.20
C LYS A 376 2.98 -27.51 1.47
N PHE A 377 2.83 -28.66 2.13
CA PHE A 377 3.07 -29.95 1.50
C PHE A 377 2.11 -30.21 0.33
N LEU A 378 0.80 -29.99 0.51
CA LEU A 378 -0.20 -30.24 -0.53
C LEU A 378 -0.04 -29.30 -1.74
N ILE A 379 0.34 -28.03 -1.52
CA ILE A 379 0.67 -27.08 -2.60
C ILE A 379 1.89 -27.57 -3.39
N MET A 380 2.97 -27.97 -2.70
CA MET A 380 4.17 -28.51 -3.33
C MET A 380 3.86 -29.79 -4.14
N PHE A 381 3.10 -30.72 -3.54
CA PHE A 381 2.69 -31.97 -4.17
C PHE A 381 1.83 -31.72 -5.42
N SER A 382 0.84 -30.82 -5.34
CA SER A 382 0.00 -30.42 -6.47
C SER A 382 0.84 -29.83 -7.62
N SER A 383 1.82 -28.97 -7.31
CA SER A 383 2.73 -28.38 -8.30
C SER A 383 3.58 -29.44 -9.03
N VAL A 384 4.08 -30.45 -8.31
CA VAL A 384 4.87 -31.54 -8.92
C VAL A 384 4.00 -32.38 -9.87
N TYR A 385 2.79 -32.76 -9.46
CA TYR A 385 1.87 -33.52 -10.31
C TYR A 385 1.38 -32.70 -11.52
N GLN A 386 1.15 -31.38 -11.36
CA GLN A 386 0.86 -30.48 -12.48
C GLN A 386 1.94 -30.53 -13.57
N GLN A 387 3.22 -30.40 -13.17
CA GLN A 387 4.35 -30.47 -14.10
C GLN A 387 4.48 -31.86 -14.74
N LEU A 388 4.33 -32.92 -13.95
CA LEU A 388 4.40 -34.31 -14.41
C LEU A 388 3.32 -34.61 -15.47
N ILE A 389 2.08 -34.18 -15.24
CA ILE A 389 0.94 -34.45 -16.15
C ILE A 389 1.14 -33.72 -17.49
N TYR A 390 1.47 -32.42 -17.49
CA TYR A 390 1.75 -31.70 -18.74
C TYR A 390 2.96 -32.26 -19.50
N THR A 391 3.98 -32.73 -18.78
CA THR A 391 5.16 -33.38 -19.39
C THR A 391 4.79 -34.72 -20.02
N PHE A 392 4.03 -35.55 -19.30
CA PHE A 392 3.57 -36.86 -19.79
C PHE A 392 2.74 -36.72 -21.06
N PHE A 393 1.70 -35.87 -21.06
CA PHE A 393 0.89 -35.67 -22.27
C PHE A 393 1.64 -34.96 -23.40
N GLY A 394 2.60 -34.08 -23.08
CA GLY A 394 3.52 -33.52 -24.07
C GLY A 394 4.37 -34.59 -24.78
N ILE A 395 4.84 -35.61 -24.05
CA ILE A 395 5.55 -36.76 -24.62
C ILE A 395 4.59 -37.65 -25.43
N VAL A 396 3.39 -37.93 -24.93
CA VAL A 396 2.37 -38.71 -25.68
C VAL A 396 2.02 -38.05 -27.02
N ILE A 397 1.86 -36.72 -27.05
CA ILE A 397 1.67 -35.94 -28.29
C ILE A 397 2.92 -36.01 -29.18
N GLY A 398 4.12 -35.84 -28.60
CA GLY A 398 5.38 -35.87 -29.34
C GLY A 398 5.71 -37.22 -30.00
N CYS A 399 5.20 -38.31 -29.43
CA CYS A 399 5.29 -39.66 -29.98
C CYS A 399 4.13 -40.04 -30.94
N GLY A 400 3.12 -39.18 -31.10
CA GLY A 400 2.00 -39.39 -32.02
C GLY A 400 2.38 -39.21 -33.49
N GLU A 401 1.53 -39.68 -34.43
CA GLU A 401 1.81 -39.55 -35.87
C GLU A 401 1.72 -38.08 -36.34
N THR A 402 2.88 -37.43 -36.49
CA THR A 402 3.03 -36.01 -36.86
C THR A 402 2.44 -35.62 -38.23
N LYS A 403 2.02 -36.59 -39.06
CA LYS A 403 1.39 -36.39 -40.38
C LYS A 403 0.17 -35.44 -40.35
N TYR A 404 -0.53 -35.39 -39.21
CA TYR A 404 -1.74 -34.56 -39.03
C TYR A 404 -1.45 -33.13 -38.51
N LEU A 405 -0.20 -32.79 -38.21
CA LEU A 405 0.19 -31.49 -37.67
C LEU A 405 0.41 -30.46 -38.81
N ARG A 406 -0.63 -30.27 -39.63
CA ARG A 406 -0.68 -29.28 -40.72
C ARG A 406 -1.12 -27.91 -40.22
N PHE A 407 -0.89 -26.87 -41.03
CA PHE A 407 -1.34 -25.49 -40.76
C PHE A 407 -2.82 -25.38 -40.36
N HIS A 408 -3.70 -26.14 -41.01
CA HIS A 408 -5.13 -26.22 -40.68
C HIS A 408 -5.39 -26.58 -39.21
N THR A 409 -4.59 -27.49 -38.63
CA THR A 409 -4.70 -27.94 -37.23
C THR A 409 -4.39 -26.80 -36.26
N VAL A 410 -3.42 -25.94 -36.60
CA VAL A 410 -3.09 -24.73 -35.83
C VAL A 410 -4.20 -23.68 -35.94
N VAL A 411 -4.71 -23.42 -37.16
CA VAL A 411 -5.84 -22.50 -37.37
C VAL A 411 -7.08 -22.96 -36.60
N PHE A 412 -7.37 -24.26 -36.60
CA PHE A 412 -8.48 -24.82 -35.82
C PHE A 412 -8.28 -24.66 -34.31
N MET A 413 -7.06 -24.79 -33.78
CA MET A 413 -6.77 -24.48 -32.37
C MET A 413 -7.01 -23.00 -32.04
N LEU A 414 -6.60 -22.08 -32.91
CA LEU A 414 -6.87 -20.64 -32.73
C LEU A 414 -8.38 -20.34 -32.72
N ILE A 415 -9.15 -20.99 -33.60
CA ILE A 415 -10.61 -20.87 -33.65
C ILE A 415 -11.25 -21.44 -32.38
N LEU A 416 -10.83 -22.62 -31.90
CA LEU A 416 -11.34 -23.20 -30.65
C LEU A 416 -10.97 -22.33 -29.44
N PHE A 417 -9.76 -21.79 -29.36
CA PHE A 417 -9.34 -20.87 -28.30
C PHE A 417 -10.19 -19.59 -28.30
N ALA A 418 -10.42 -18.97 -29.46
CA ALA A 418 -11.30 -17.81 -29.60
C ALA A 418 -12.74 -18.15 -29.19
N THR A 419 -13.27 -19.30 -29.63
CA THR A 419 -14.62 -19.78 -29.28
C THR A 419 -14.77 -20.02 -27.78
N VAL A 420 -13.79 -20.63 -27.12
CA VAL A 420 -13.81 -20.87 -25.66
C VAL A 420 -13.84 -19.56 -24.88
N ASN A 421 -13.03 -18.57 -25.27
CA ASN A 421 -13.03 -17.26 -24.62
C ASN A 421 -14.30 -16.46 -24.91
N PHE A 422 -14.85 -16.54 -26.12
CA PHE A 422 -16.12 -15.90 -26.49
C PHE A 422 -17.30 -16.49 -25.68
N VAL A 423 -17.38 -17.82 -25.57
CA VAL A 423 -18.39 -18.49 -24.73
C VAL A 423 -18.23 -18.08 -23.25
N ARG A 424 -16.99 -18.04 -22.74
CA ARG A 424 -16.69 -17.62 -21.36
C ARG A 424 -17.15 -16.18 -21.09
N LEU A 425 -16.86 -15.25 -22.01
CA LEU A 425 -17.34 -13.87 -21.95
C LEU A 425 -18.87 -13.83 -21.97
N LEU A 426 -19.51 -14.53 -22.91
CA LEU A 426 -20.97 -14.57 -23.04
C LEU A 426 -21.66 -15.11 -21.78
N THR A 427 -21.14 -16.16 -21.15
CA THR A 427 -21.71 -16.69 -19.89
C THR A 427 -21.61 -15.68 -18.75
N ILE A 428 -20.53 -14.91 -18.66
CA ILE A 428 -20.35 -13.91 -17.60
C ILE A 428 -21.19 -12.66 -17.86
N VAL A 429 -21.37 -12.26 -19.12
CA VAL A 429 -22.35 -11.21 -19.51
C VAL A 429 -23.77 -11.63 -19.15
N LEU A 430 -24.13 -12.90 -19.35
CA LEU A 430 -25.47 -13.43 -19.03
C LEU A 430 -25.70 -13.59 -17.51
N VAL A 431 -24.66 -13.90 -16.73
CA VAL A 431 -24.72 -14.01 -15.27
C VAL A 431 -24.55 -12.66 -14.55
N SER A 432 -23.95 -11.65 -15.20
CA SER A 432 -23.82 -10.28 -14.69
C SER A 432 -25.10 -9.67 -14.08
N PRO A 433 -26.28 -9.71 -14.74
CA PRO A 433 -27.52 -9.18 -14.15
C PRO A 433 -27.92 -9.88 -12.84
N LEU A 434 -27.67 -11.19 -12.72
CA LEU A 434 -27.93 -11.94 -11.47
C LEU A 434 -26.96 -11.51 -10.37
N LEU A 435 -25.68 -11.30 -10.68
CA LEU A 435 -24.68 -10.82 -9.73
C LEU A 435 -24.98 -9.39 -9.23
N THR A 436 -25.46 -8.50 -10.10
CA THR A 436 -25.90 -7.16 -9.69
C THR A 436 -27.18 -7.17 -8.84
N HIS A 437 -28.05 -8.16 -9.01
CA HIS A 437 -29.25 -8.30 -8.19
C HIS A 437 -28.97 -9.00 -6.84
N ALA A 438 -27.90 -9.78 -6.75
CA ALA A 438 -27.45 -10.47 -5.54
C ALA A 438 -26.75 -9.57 -4.49
N ASN A 439 -26.91 -8.24 -4.60
CA ASN A 439 -26.46 -7.23 -3.63
C ASN A 439 -24.93 -7.18 -3.38
N TYR A 440 -24.12 -7.66 -4.32
CA TYR A 440 -22.67 -7.45 -4.34
C TYR A 440 -22.31 -6.11 -5.01
N GLU A 441 -21.17 -5.52 -4.66
CA GLU A 441 -20.53 -4.39 -5.38
C GLU A 441 -19.98 -4.83 -6.76
N TYR A 442 -20.82 -5.49 -7.58
CA TYR A 442 -20.42 -5.99 -8.90
C TYR A 442 -20.31 -4.83 -9.89
N ASN A 443 -19.08 -4.52 -10.28
CA ASN A 443 -18.79 -3.56 -11.34
C ASN A 443 -18.54 -4.32 -12.65
N TRP A 444 -19.10 -3.86 -13.77
CA TRP A 444 -18.82 -4.38 -15.11
C TRP A 444 -17.32 -4.49 -15.42
N ARG A 445 -16.49 -3.56 -14.89
CA ARG A 445 -15.02 -3.61 -14.98
C ARG A 445 -14.47 -4.97 -14.46
N TRP A 446 -14.98 -5.48 -13.34
CA TRP A 446 -14.60 -6.79 -12.80
C TRP A 446 -15.09 -7.96 -13.66
N GLY A 447 -16.25 -7.83 -14.30
CA GLY A 447 -16.77 -8.84 -15.24
C GLY A 447 -15.81 -9.16 -16.38
N ILE A 448 -15.12 -8.15 -16.91
CA ILE A 448 -14.09 -8.32 -17.95
C ILE A 448 -12.89 -9.13 -17.43
N VAL A 449 -12.42 -8.85 -16.20
CA VAL A 449 -11.29 -9.59 -15.58
C VAL A 449 -11.67 -11.05 -15.30
N ILE A 450 -12.91 -11.31 -14.85
CA ILE A 450 -13.44 -12.66 -14.59
C ILE A 450 -13.68 -13.44 -15.91
N ALA A 451 -13.91 -12.75 -17.03
CA ALA A 451 -13.95 -13.39 -18.35
C ALA A 451 -12.57 -13.97 -18.73
N TRP A 452 -11.48 -13.25 -18.42
CA TRP A 452 -10.12 -13.73 -18.65
C TRP A 452 -9.60 -14.69 -17.56
N SER A 453 -10.23 -14.81 -16.39
CA SER A 453 -9.77 -15.75 -15.35
C SER A 453 -10.02 -17.23 -15.65
N GLY A 454 -10.79 -17.55 -16.70
CA GLY A 454 -11.19 -18.91 -17.10
C GLY A 454 -10.06 -19.76 -17.70
N ILE A 455 -9.00 -20.01 -16.95
CA ILE A 455 -7.86 -20.85 -17.37
C ILE A 455 -8.30 -22.33 -17.39
N LYS A 456 -8.20 -23.00 -18.56
CA LYS A 456 -8.50 -24.43 -18.68
C LYS A 456 -7.34 -25.27 -18.17
N GLY A 457 -7.38 -25.59 -16.87
CA GLY A 457 -6.32 -26.33 -16.19
C GLY A 457 -6.29 -27.84 -16.47
N ILE A 458 -5.34 -28.48 -15.77
CA ILE A 458 -4.91 -29.89 -15.86
C ILE A 458 -6.08 -30.88 -15.89
N PHE A 459 -7.15 -30.62 -15.15
CA PHE A 459 -8.29 -31.53 -15.03
C PHE A 459 -8.96 -31.83 -16.38
N SER A 460 -9.01 -30.83 -17.28
CA SER A 460 -9.52 -31.04 -18.65
C SER A 460 -8.64 -31.97 -19.49
N LEU A 461 -7.32 -31.94 -19.25
CA LEU A 461 -6.33 -32.81 -19.89
C LEU A 461 -6.33 -34.22 -19.29
N LEU A 462 -6.58 -34.35 -17.98
CA LEU A 462 -6.71 -35.63 -17.29
C LEU A 462 -7.90 -36.47 -17.79
N LEU A 463 -8.99 -35.81 -18.21
CA LEU A 463 -10.19 -36.44 -18.80
C LEU A 463 -10.05 -36.75 -20.29
N ALA A 464 -9.01 -36.26 -20.97
CA ALA A 464 -8.84 -36.45 -22.41
C ALA A 464 -8.64 -37.94 -22.82
N PRO A 465 -7.93 -38.79 -22.04
CA PRO A 465 -7.87 -40.23 -22.26
C PRO A 465 -9.21 -40.96 -22.13
N ASP A 466 -10.10 -40.56 -21.22
CA ASP A 466 -11.40 -41.23 -21.07
C ASP A 466 -12.25 -40.99 -22.32
N ILE A 467 -12.23 -39.77 -22.84
CA ILE A 467 -12.89 -39.40 -24.10
C ILE A 467 -12.24 -40.13 -25.29
N HIS A 468 -10.91 -40.29 -25.29
CA HIS A 468 -10.16 -41.07 -26.29
C HIS A 468 -10.59 -42.55 -26.30
N ASN A 469 -10.66 -43.18 -25.13
CA ASN A 469 -11.09 -44.57 -24.95
C ASN A 469 -12.55 -44.80 -25.38
N LEU A 470 -13.43 -43.79 -25.24
CA LEU A 470 -14.80 -43.83 -25.81
C LEU A 470 -14.81 -43.59 -27.33
N ALA A 471 -13.87 -42.80 -27.87
CA ALA A 471 -13.80 -42.42 -29.29
C ALA A 471 -13.18 -43.49 -30.21
N ASP A 472 -12.35 -44.39 -29.67
CA ASP A 472 -11.67 -45.48 -30.41
C ASP A 472 -12.63 -46.41 -31.19
N GLN A 473 -13.91 -46.46 -30.83
CA GLN A 473 -14.91 -47.22 -31.60
C GLN A 473 -15.45 -46.49 -32.85
N LYS A 474 -15.14 -45.19 -33.07
CA LYS A 474 -15.82 -44.36 -34.09
C LYS A 474 -15.00 -43.28 -34.82
N VAL A 475 -13.75 -42.98 -34.46
CA VAL A 475 -13.03 -41.80 -35.02
C VAL A 475 -11.65 -42.15 -35.57
N GLU A 476 -11.31 -41.64 -36.77
CA GLU A 476 -10.09 -41.99 -37.51
C GLU A 476 -8.77 -41.44 -36.93
N SER A 477 -8.81 -40.49 -35.98
CA SER A 477 -7.60 -39.88 -35.41
C SER A 477 -7.78 -39.40 -33.94
N PRO A 478 -7.99 -40.30 -32.97
CA PRO A 478 -8.38 -39.93 -31.60
C PRO A 478 -7.24 -39.29 -30.77
N GLN A 479 -5.98 -39.41 -31.22
CA GLN A 479 -4.83 -38.67 -30.63
C GLN A 479 -4.96 -37.14 -30.81
N LEU A 480 -5.63 -36.70 -31.88
CA LEU A 480 -5.79 -35.29 -32.24
C LEU A 480 -6.61 -34.51 -31.20
N PHE A 481 -7.52 -35.19 -30.50
CA PHE A 481 -8.31 -34.61 -29.42
C PHE A 481 -7.44 -34.20 -28.22
N ILE A 482 -6.48 -35.04 -27.82
CA ILE A 482 -5.55 -34.76 -26.73
C ILE A 482 -4.67 -33.54 -27.08
N LEU A 483 -4.20 -33.45 -28.33
CA LEU A 483 -3.49 -32.27 -28.85
C LEU A 483 -4.33 -31.00 -28.72
N TYR A 484 -5.60 -31.03 -29.11
CA TYR A 484 -6.48 -29.86 -28.99
C TYR A 484 -6.73 -29.44 -27.53
N VAL A 485 -6.97 -30.39 -26.62
CA VAL A 485 -7.17 -30.10 -25.20
C VAL A 485 -5.91 -29.51 -24.57
N GLN A 486 -4.73 -30.10 -24.79
CA GLN A 486 -3.47 -29.57 -24.26
C GLN A 486 -3.10 -28.21 -24.88
N GLY A 487 -3.32 -28.03 -26.18
CA GLY A 487 -3.06 -26.77 -26.87
C GLY A 487 -3.91 -25.62 -26.33
N ILE A 488 -5.22 -25.83 -26.18
CA ILE A 488 -6.14 -24.84 -25.59
C ILE A 488 -5.78 -24.58 -24.12
N SER A 489 -5.44 -25.62 -23.36
CA SER A 489 -5.01 -25.50 -21.96
C SER A 489 -3.79 -24.58 -21.83
N LEU A 490 -2.71 -24.85 -22.57
CA LEU A 490 -1.49 -24.03 -22.58
C LEU A 490 -1.76 -22.60 -23.10
N MET A 491 -2.56 -22.44 -24.15
CA MET A 491 -2.94 -21.12 -24.67
C MET A 491 -3.71 -20.30 -23.63
N THR A 492 -4.69 -20.89 -22.92
CA THR A 492 -5.40 -20.17 -21.86
C THR A 492 -4.48 -19.86 -20.66
N MET A 493 -3.59 -20.78 -20.28
CA MET A 493 -2.65 -20.53 -19.17
C MET A 493 -1.67 -19.38 -19.48
N GLY A 494 -1.22 -19.22 -20.73
CA GLY A 494 -0.36 -18.11 -21.15
C GLY A 494 -1.13 -16.83 -21.46
N ILE A 495 -2.00 -16.87 -22.47
CA ILE A 495 -2.66 -15.68 -23.04
C ILE A 495 -3.68 -15.11 -22.06
N ASN A 496 -4.53 -15.94 -21.46
CA ASN A 496 -5.58 -15.44 -20.57
C ASN A 496 -5.00 -14.89 -19.26
N SER A 497 -3.94 -15.51 -18.72
CA SER A 497 -3.22 -14.98 -17.56
C SER A 497 -2.65 -13.58 -17.82
N TYR A 498 -2.00 -13.39 -18.98
CA TYR A 498 -1.51 -12.07 -19.39
C TYR A 498 -2.65 -11.07 -19.62
N MET A 499 -3.75 -11.48 -20.28
CA MET A 499 -4.92 -10.61 -20.49
C MET A 499 -5.66 -10.26 -19.20
N MET A 500 -5.73 -11.16 -18.22
CA MET A 500 -6.29 -10.90 -16.89
C MET A 500 -5.46 -9.83 -16.16
N ALA A 501 -4.13 -10.00 -16.13
CA ALA A 501 -3.22 -9.02 -15.51
C ALA A 501 -3.21 -7.66 -16.23
N HIS A 502 -3.32 -7.65 -17.56
CA HIS A 502 -3.37 -6.43 -18.37
C HIS A 502 -4.71 -5.69 -18.23
N SER A 503 -5.85 -6.40 -18.31
CA SER A 503 -7.17 -5.80 -18.19
C SER A 503 -7.43 -5.23 -16.79
N ALA A 504 -6.95 -5.88 -15.73
CA ALA A 504 -7.11 -5.35 -14.37
C ALA A 504 -6.41 -3.98 -14.18
N ARG A 505 -5.17 -3.82 -14.67
CA ARG A 505 -4.44 -2.53 -14.68
C ARG A 505 -5.16 -1.49 -15.54
N THR A 506 -5.56 -1.88 -16.75
CA THR A 506 -6.18 -0.97 -17.74
C THR A 506 -7.56 -0.45 -17.30
N LEU A 507 -8.19 -1.13 -16.33
CA LEU A 507 -9.49 -0.76 -15.77
C LEU A 507 -9.38 -0.09 -14.38
N GLU A 508 -8.19 0.29 -13.93
CA GLU A 508 -7.93 0.92 -12.61
C GLU A 508 -8.49 0.09 -11.44
N ILE A 509 -8.49 -1.23 -11.60
CA ILE A 509 -8.89 -2.21 -10.57
C ILE A 509 -7.67 -2.56 -9.68
N ILE A 510 -6.47 -2.31 -10.22
CA ILE A 510 -5.13 -2.70 -9.78
C ILE A 510 -4.15 -1.61 -10.18
#